data_AF-A0A2K2VHV1-F1
#
_entry.id   AF-A0A2K2VHV1-F1
#
_cell.length_a   1.000
_cell.length_b   1.000
_cell.length_c   1.000
_cell.angle_alpha   90.00
_cell.angle_beta   90.00
_cell.angle_gamma   90.00
#
_symmetry.space_group_name_H-M   'P 1'
#
loop_
_entity.id
_entity.type
_entity.pdbx_description
1 polymer ?
#
loop_
_entity_poly.entity_id
_entity_poly.type
_entity_poly.pdbx_seq_one_letter_code
_entity_poly.pdbx_strand_id
1 'polypeptide(L)'
;MNRVKNSFFSRPFLESLFFIQNKWHQYGVLLHTLRVLYYILKAGEFKFFAAGILHDIGKPFCAYKKDDEDREFGEYSFTDHEERSYEIIKDWPFVSEYTKKIVRYHYLIRDIVKSKEEDLLRYESKKKIWETLDLELKKDLEKFMLFDYLGKGKKRR
;
A
#
# COMPACT_ATOMS: atom_id res chain seq x y z
N MET A 1 11.87 10.44 -10.62
CA MET A 1 10.88 10.27 -9.52
C MET A 1 11.12 11.32 -8.45
N ASN A 2 10.16 12.20 -8.20
CA ASN A 2 10.19 13.12 -7.06
C ASN A 2 10.20 12.29 -5.77
N ARG A 3 11.32 12.29 -5.05
CA ARG A 3 11.43 11.59 -3.76
C ARG A 3 10.82 12.47 -2.68
N VAL A 4 9.50 12.48 -2.61
CA VAL A 4 8.77 13.06 -1.48
C VAL A 4 9.21 12.33 -0.22
N LYS A 5 9.64 13.10 0.79
CA LYS A 5 10.15 12.62 2.07
C LYS A 5 9.52 13.46 3.18
N ASN A 6 8.29 13.13 3.53
CA ASN A 6 7.59 13.81 4.62
C ASN A 6 8.20 13.43 5.97
N SER A 7 8.38 14.42 6.85
CA SER A 7 8.67 14.18 8.27
C SER A 7 7.39 13.79 9.02
N PHE A 8 7.52 13.14 10.18
CA PHE A 8 6.39 12.72 11.04
C PHE A 8 5.37 13.83 11.37
N PHE A 9 5.82 15.09 11.42
CA PHE A 9 4.96 16.23 11.75
C PHE A 9 4.65 17.12 10.55
N SER A 10 4.99 16.69 9.32
CA SER A 10 4.59 17.46 8.15
C SER A 10 3.08 17.37 7.97
N ARG A 11 2.48 18.44 7.44
CA ARG A 11 1.05 18.48 7.15
C ARG A 11 0.60 17.32 6.25
N PRO A 12 1.28 17.00 5.12
CA PRO A 12 0.92 15.83 4.30
C PRO A 12 0.96 14.50 5.05
N PHE A 13 1.94 14.32 5.96
CA PHE A 13 2.05 13.11 6.76
C PHE A 13 0.82 12.95 7.66
N LEU A 14 0.53 13.97 8.49
CA LEU A 14 -0.54 13.91 9.46
C LEU A 14 -1.93 13.85 8.80
N GLU A 15 -2.14 14.64 7.74
CA GLU A 15 -3.41 14.62 7.01
C GLU A 15 -3.67 13.27 6.33
N SER A 16 -2.65 12.68 5.69
CA SER A 16 -2.82 11.37 5.06
C SER A 16 -2.95 10.23 6.06
N LEU A 17 -2.28 10.32 7.21
CA LEU A 17 -2.37 9.33 8.26
C LEU A 17 -3.77 9.30 8.88
N PHE A 18 -4.31 10.46 9.26
CA PHE A 18 -5.53 10.53 10.08
C PHE A 18 -6.81 10.83 9.32
N PHE A 19 -6.75 11.58 8.21
CA PHE A 19 -7.96 12.18 7.65
C PHE A 19 -8.24 11.79 6.20
N ILE A 20 -7.28 11.90 5.29
CA ILE A 20 -7.56 11.84 3.85
C ILE A 20 -6.46 11.15 3.03
N GLN A 21 -6.83 10.09 2.29
CA GLN A 21 -5.97 9.48 1.27
C GLN A 21 -6.37 10.01 -0.13
N ASN A 22 -6.71 9.11 -1.05
CA ASN A 22 -7.23 9.42 -2.39
C ASN A 22 -8.69 8.99 -2.52
N LYS A 23 -9.32 9.30 -3.64
CA LYS A 23 -10.73 8.98 -3.96
C LYS A 23 -11.12 7.51 -3.78
N TRP A 24 -10.15 6.59 -3.84
CA TRP A 24 -10.39 5.16 -3.69
C TRP A 24 -10.52 4.71 -2.23
N HIS A 25 -10.22 5.57 -1.26
CA HIS A 25 -10.25 5.25 0.16
C HIS A 25 -11.18 6.20 0.90
N GLN A 26 -12.13 5.64 1.64
CA GLN A 26 -13.05 6.40 2.47
C GLN A 26 -12.35 7.07 3.66
N TYR A 27 -11.21 6.50 4.10
CA TYR A 27 -10.57 6.84 5.37
C TYR A 27 -9.11 7.27 5.16
N GLY A 28 -8.50 7.89 6.19
CA GLY A 28 -7.05 8.04 6.29
C GLY A 28 -6.33 6.69 6.42
N VAL A 29 -5.00 6.69 6.26
CA VAL A 29 -4.16 5.48 6.30
C VAL A 29 -4.41 4.66 7.58
N LEU A 30 -4.46 5.31 8.75
CA LEU A 30 -4.60 4.62 10.03
C LEU A 30 -5.89 3.78 10.10
N LEU A 31 -7.03 4.40 9.80
CA LEU A 31 -8.32 3.71 9.87
C LEU A 31 -8.47 2.67 8.74
N HIS A 32 -7.87 2.92 7.57
CA HIS A 32 -7.75 1.91 6.54
C HIS A 32 -6.98 0.66 7.05
N THR A 33 -5.80 0.86 7.64
CA THR A 33 -4.98 -0.21 8.26
C THR A 33 -5.76 -0.99 9.32
N LEU A 34 -6.48 -0.30 10.22
CA LEU A 34 -7.31 -0.95 11.24
C LEU A 34 -8.44 -1.79 10.63
N ARG A 35 -9.02 -1.35 9.52
CA ARG A 35 -10.06 -2.12 8.81
C ARG A 35 -9.48 -3.34 8.11
N VAL A 36 -8.31 -3.23 7.48
CA VAL A 36 -7.59 -4.38 6.91
C VAL A 36 -7.34 -5.41 8.00
N LEU A 37 -6.84 -4.97 9.16
CA LEU A 37 -6.61 -5.82 10.32
C LEU A 37 -7.91 -6.49 10.81
N TYR A 38 -9.01 -5.74 10.90
CA TYR A 38 -10.31 -6.30 11.25
C TYR A 38 -10.74 -7.44 10.32
N TYR A 39 -10.62 -7.28 9.00
CA TYR A 39 -11.01 -8.33 8.05
C TYR A 39 -10.07 -9.54 8.09
N ILE A 40 -8.77 -9.33 8.30
CA ILE A 40 -7.79 -10.41 8.52
C ILE A 40 -8.18 -11.24 9.74
N LEU A 41 -8.42 -10.58 10.87
CA LEU A 41 -8.78 -11.23 12.14
C LEU A 41 -10.12 -11.95 12.04
N LYS A 42 -11.12 -11.31 11.40
CA LYS A 42 -12.43 -11.91 11.15
C LYS A 42 -12.35 -13.18 10.30
N ALA A 43 -11.40 -13.25 9.37
CA ALA A 43 -11.18 -14.41 8.52
C ALA A 43 -10.30 -15.50 9.16
N GLY A 44 -9.73 -15.25 10.36
CA GLY A 44 -8.80 -16.17 11.01
C GLY A 44 -7.42 -16.25 10.36
N GLU A 45 -7.07 -15.31 9.48
CA GLU A 45 -5.83 -15.33 8.70
C GLU A 45 -4.66 -14.68 9.44
N PHE A 46 -4.35 -15.16 10.65
CA PHE A 46 -3.39 -14.54 11.55
C PHE A 46 -1.98 -14.40 10.98
N LYS A 47 -1.60 -15.21 9.98
CA LYS A 47 -0.33 -15.06 9.26
C LYS A 47 -0.17 -13.67 8.61
N PHE A 48 -1.28 -13.00 8.28
CA PHE A 48 -1.27 -11.66 7.73
C PHE A 48 -1.28 -10.54 8.78
N PHE A 49 -1.35 -10.85 10.08
CA PHE A 49 -1.49 -9.84 11.13
C PHE A 49 -0.43 -8.72 11.04
N ALA A 50 0.84 -9.10 11.01
CA ALA A 50 1.94 -8.14 10.92
C ALA A 50 1.94 -7.37 9.60
N ALA A 51 1.63 -8.02 8.49
CA ALA A 51 1.50 -7.35 7.19
C ALA A 51 0.31 -6.38 7.16
N GLY A 52 -0.81 -6.75 7.79
CA GLY A 52 -2.00 -5.91 7.90
C GLY A 52 -1.68 -4.58 8.57
N ILE A 53 -0.86 -4.60 9.63
CA ILE A 53 -0.40 -3.40 10.34
C ILE A 53 0.59 -2.58 9.47
N LEU A 54 1.49 -3.24 8.74
CA LEU A 54 2.67 -2.59 8.15
C LEU A 54 2.56 -2.27 6.64
N HIS A 55 1.61 -2.83 5.90
CA HIS A 55 1.57 -2.76 4.42
C HIS A 55 1.66 -1.32 3.88
N ASP A 56 1.01 -0.38 4.59
CA ASP A 56 0.88 1.01 4.20
C ASP A 56 1.68 2.00 5.05
N ILE A 57 2.60 1.52 5.90
CA ILE A 57 3.39 2.38 6.80
C ILE A 57 4.19 3.45 6.04
N GLY A 58 4.53 3.19 4.78
CA GLY A 58 5.23 4.11 3.89
C GLY A 58 4.37 5.23 3.30
N LYS A 59 3.04 5.09 3.25
CA LYS A 59 2.15 6.06 2.58
C LYS A 59 2.31 7.49 3.12
N PRO A 60 2.25 7.75 4.45
CA PRO A 60 2.41 9.11 4.97
C PRO A 60 3.76 9.75 4.60
N PHE A 61 4.83 8.96 4.50
CA PHE A 61 6.17 9.44 4.15
C PHE A 61 6.31 9.88 2.69
N CYS A 62 5.47 9.36 1.79
CA CYS A 62 5.48 9.71 0.37
C CYS A 62 4.21 10.41 -0.11
N ALA A 63 3.33 10.86 0.79
CA ALA A 63 2.11 11.59 0.46
C ALA A 63 2.37 12.92 -0.26
N TYR A 64 1.78 13.12 -1.44
CA TYR A 64 1.89 14.38 -2.21
C TYR A 64 0.64 14.68 -3.03
N LYS A 65 0.53 15.91 -3.54
CA LYS A 65 -0.50 16.32 -4.50
C LYS A 65 0.02 16.09 -5.91
N LYS A 66 -0.54 15.12 -6.64
CA LYS A 66 -0.06 14.74 -7.98
C LYS A 66 -0.55 15.70 -9.06
N ASP A 67 -1.83 16.01 -9.05
CA ASP A 67 -2.52 16.77 -10.08
C ASP A 67 -3.49 17.79 -9.46
N ASP A 68 -4.23 18.49 -10.31
CA ASP A 68 -5.19 19.51 -9.88
C ASP A 68 -6.40 18.89 -9.16
N GLU A 69 -6.76 17.64 -9.46
CA GLU A 69 -7.81 16.92 -8.74
C GLU A 69 -7.39 16.69 -7.27
N ASP A 70 -6.15 16.24 -7.03
CA ASP A 70 -5.61 16.09 -5.67
C ASP A 70 -5.61 17.43 -4.89
N ARG A 71 -5.39 18.55 -5.58
CA ARG A 71 -5.40 19.89 -4.97
C ARG A 71 -6.82 20.36 -4.66
N GLU A 72 -7.74 20.20 -5.61
CA GLU A 72 -9.14 20.59 -5.50
C GLU A 72 -9.83 19.85 -4.33
N PHE A 73 -9.61 18.54 -4.21
CA PHE A 73 -10.27 17.71 -3.20
C PHE A 73 -9.44 17.50 -1.93
N GLY A 74 -8.25 18.11 -1.83
CA GLY A 74 -7.39 17.93 -0.68
C GLY A 74 -6.86 16.50 -0.52
N GLU A 75 -6.78 15.72 -1.60
CA GLU A 75 -6.36 14.31 -1.62
C GLU A 75 -4.87 14.08 -1.85
N TYR A 76 -4.39 12.89 -1.50
CA TYR A 76 -2.98 12.53 -1.60
C TYR A 76 -2.76 11.31 -2.49
N SER A 77 -1.75 11.43 -3.35
CA SER A 77 -1.14 10.34 -4.11
C SER A 77 0.09 9.77 -3.39
N PHE A 78 0.38 8.50 -3.65
CA PHE A 78 1.38 7.71 -2.91
C PHE A 78 2.22 6.85 -3.87
N THR A 79 3.13 7.47 -4.60
CA THR A 79 3.98 6.76 -5.57
C THR A 79 4.98 5.87 -4.85
N ASP A 80 5.02 4.59 -5.24
CA ASP A 80 5.91 3.55 -4.72
C ASP A 80 5.92 3.45 -3.18
N HIS A 81 4.73 3.57 -2.58
CA HIS A 81 4.56 3.49 -1.13
C HIS A 81 4.87 2.09 -0.58
N GLU A 82 4.73 1.05 -1.40
CA GLU A 82 5.03 -0.34 -1.05
C GLU A 82 6.55 -0.52 -0.87
N GLU A 83 7.35 0.06 -1.78
CA GLU A 83 8.81 0.08 -1.64
C GLU A 83 9.22 0.95 -0.44
N ARG A 84 8.54 2.07 -0.20
CA ARG A 84 8.77 2.90 0.99
C ARG A 84 8.46 2.13 2.27
N SER A 85 7.36 1.39 2.32
CA SER A 85 6.99 0.54 3.45
C SER A 85 8.05 -0.53 3.69
N TYR A 86 8.51 -1.20 2.63
CA TYR A 86 9.59 -2.19 2.70
C TYR A 86 10.88 -1.58 3.26
N GLU A 87 11.33 -0.44 2.72
CA GLU A 87 12.56 0.23 3.16
C GLU A 87 12.52 0.64 4.64
N ILE A 88 11.34 0.94 5.19
CA ILE A 88 11.16 1.23 6.63
C ILE A 88 11.39 -0.03 7.48
N ILE A 89 10.92 -1.19 7.03
CA ILE A 89 10.87 -2.42 7.83
C ILE A 89 11.97 -3.44 7.49
N LYS A 90 12.75 -3.24 6.41
CA LYS A 90 13.66 -4.26 5.86
C LYS A 90 14.72 -4.72 6.86
N ASP A 91 15.18 -3.82 7.73
CA ASP A 91 16.23 -4.07 8.71
C ASP A 91 15.66 -4.36 10.12
N TRP A 92 14.34 -4.49 10.26
CA TRP A 92 13.72 -4.83 11.55
C TRP A 92 13.85 -6.33 11.82
N PRO A 93 14.63 -6.76 12.85
CA PRO A 93 14.93 -8.18 13.07
C PRO A 93 13.71 -8.98 13.55
N PHE A 94 12.70 -8.30 14.09
CA PHE A 94 11.46 -8.90 14.58
C PHE A 94 10.36 -9.01 13.51
N VAL A 95 10.60 -8.50 12.29
CA VAL A 95 9.67 -8.65 11.15
C VAL A 95 10.17 -9.78 10.26
N SER A 96 9.34 -10.80 10.05
CA SER A 96 9.70 -11.94 9.20
C SER A 96 9.90 -11.53 7.73
N GLU A 97 10.74 -12.27 7.01
CA GLU A 97 10.90 -12.09 5.55
C GLU A 97 9.59 -12.29 4.80
N TYR A 98 8.74 -13.21 5.27
CA TYR A 98 7.39 -13.39 4.74
C TYR A 98 6.58 -12.08 4.83
N THR A 99 6.50 -11.47 6.02
CA THR A 99 5.81 -10.19 6.21
C THR A 99 6.38 -9.10 5.32
N LYS A 100 7.71 -8.99 5.22
CA LYS A 100 8.37 -8.00 4.35
C LYS A 100 7.99 -8.18 2.88
N LYS A 101 7.91 -9.42 2.40
CA LYS A 101 7.46 -9.74 1.03
C LYS A 101 6.01 -9.36 0.80
N ILE A 102 5.10 -9.66 1.73
CA ILE A 102 3.70 -9.24 1.63
C ILE A 102 3.62 -7.71 1.58
N VAL A 103 4.28 -7.01 2.49
CA VAL A 103 4.29 -5.52 2.51
C VAL A 103 4.80 -4.94 1.18
N ARG A 104 5.91 -5.45 0.66
CA ARG A 104 6.52 -4.94 -0.58
C ARG A 104 5.69 -5.22 -1.83
N TYR A 105 5.02 -6.36 -1.89
CA TYR A 105 4.40 -6.85 -3.12
C TYR A 105 2.85 -6.88 -3.08
N HIS A 106 2.19 -6.46 -2.00
CA HIS A 106 0.73 -6.57 -1.87
C HIS A 106 -0.06 -5.84 -2.98
N TYR A 107 0.52 -4.82 -3.61
CA TYR A 107 -0.09 -4.09 -4.72
C TYR A 107 0.44 -4.51 -6.11
N LEU A 108 1.40 -5.43 -6.17
CA LEU A 108 2.13 -5.81 -7.39
C LEU A 108 1.18 -6.25 -8.51
N ILE A 109 0.17 -7.06 -8.19
CA ILE A 109 -0.82 -7.56 -9.15
C ILE A 109 -1.56 -6.39 -9.82
N ARG A 110 -1.99 -5.41 -9.01
CA ARG A 110 -2.70 -4.23 -9.51
C ARG A 110 -1.77 -3.29 -10.30
N ASP A 111 -0.52 -3.15 -9.86
CA ASP A 111 0.49 -2.38 -10.57
C ASP A 111 0.79 -2.97 -11.96
N ILE A 112 0.88 -4.31 -12.08
CA ILE A 112 1.04 -5.00 -13.38
C ILE A 112 -0.14 -4.72 -14.30
N VAL A 113 -1.38 -4.84 -13.81
CA VAL A 113 -2.58 -4.57 -14.64
C VAL A 113 -2.58 -3.13 -15.13
N LYS A 114 -2.34 -2.17 -14.23
CA LYS A 114 -2.37 -0.74 -14.55
C LYS A 114 -1.24 -0.32 -15.49
N SER A 115 -0.02 -0.76 -15.22
CA SER A 115 1.15 -0.41 -16.03
C SER A 115 1.09 -0.99 -17.45
N LYS A 116 0.36 -2.09 -17.69
CA LYS A 116 0.19 -2.63 -19.05
C LYS A 116 -0.41 -1.61 -20.03
N GLU A 117 -1.24 -0.69 -19.54
CA GLU A 117 -1.88 0.35 -20.35
C GLU A 117 -1.11 1.68 -20.31
N GLU A 118 -0.46 1.99 -19.19
CA GLU A 118 0.14 3.31 -18.94
C GLU A 118 1.67 3.36 -19.17
N ASP A 119 2.39 2.27 -18.92
CA ASP A 119 3.86 2.22 -18.88
C ASP A 119 4.38 0.78 -19.11
N LEU A 120 4.63 0.43 -20.39
CA LEU A 120 5.08 -0.91 -20.77
C LEU A 120 6.41 -1.32 -20.13
N LEU A 121 7.33 -0.38 -19.87
CA LEU A 121 8.60 -0.67 -19.22
C LEU A 121 8.39 -1.06 -17.75
N ARG A 122 7.51 -0.33 -17.04
CA ARG A 122 7.09 -0.70 -15.68
C ARG A 122 6.38 -2.04 -15.67
N TYR A 123 5.50 -2.30 -16.63
CA TYR A 123 4.81 -3.59 -16.76
C TYR A 123 5.80 -4.75 -16.90
N GLU A 124 6.75 -4.66 -17.83
CA GLU A 124 7.77 -5.70 -18.02
C GLU A 124 8.62 -5.91 -16.76
N SER A 125 9.03 -4.83 -16.10
CA SER A 125 9.79 -4.91 -14.85
C SER A 125 9.00 -5.61 -13.75
N LYS A 126 7.72 -5.27 -13.57
CA LYS A 126 6.87 -5.82 -12.50
C LYS A 126 6.47 -7.26 -12.80
N LYS A 127 6.25 -7.59 -14.08
CA LYS A 127 5.98 -8.95 -14.53
C LYS A 127 7.15 -9.89 -14.23
N LYS A 128 8.40 -9.47 -14.49
CA LYS A 128 9.59 -10.25 -14.12
C LYS A 128 9.64 -10.54 -12.62
N ILE A 129 9.36 -9.54 -11.78
CA ILE A 129 9.28 -9.74 -10.31
C ILE A 129 8.22 -10.78 -9.98
N TRP A 130 7.00 -10.64 -10.53
CA TRP A 130 5.92 -11.60 -10.30
C TRP A 130 6.28 -13.02 -10.69
N GLU A 131 6.94 -13.22 -11.84
CA GLU A 131 7.37 -14.54 -12.31
C GLU A 131 8.35 -15.23 -11.35
N THR A 132 9.19 -14.47 -10.63
CA THR A 132 10.12 -15.01 -9.63
C THR A 132 9.48 -15.42 -8.31
N LEU A 133 8.23 -15.00 -8.03
CA LEU A 133 7.56 -15.34 -6.78
C LEU A 133 7.03 -16.79 -6.83
N ASP A 134 7.18 -17.51 -5.72
CA ASP A 134 6.62 -18.84 -5.56
C ASP A 134 5.07 -18.82 -5.56
N LEU A 135 4.46 -19.97 -5.85
CA LEU A 135 3.01 -20.09 -6.01
C LEU A 135 2.24 -19.80 -4.72
N GLU A 136 2.81 -20.12 -3.56
CA GLU A 136 2.15 -19.89 -2.27
C GLU A 136 2.09 -18.40 -1.96
N LEU A 137 3.19 -17.68 -2.18
CA LEU A 137 3.25 -16.24 -2.01
C LEU A 137 2.30 -15.52 -2.98
N LYS A 138 2.19 -15.98 -4.24
CA LYS A 138 1.23 -15.42 -5.20
C LYS A 138 -0.21 -15.50 -4.69
N LYS A 139 -0.63 -16.68 -4.20
CA LYS A 139 -1.95 -16.87 -3.59
C LYS A 139 -2.17 -16.00 -2.36
N ASP A 140 -1.13 -15.83 -1.56
CA ASP A 140 -1.18 -14.99 -0.37
C ASP A 140 -1.28 -13.50 -0.70
N LEU A 141 -0.62 -13.03 -1.77
CA LEU A 141 -0.75 -11.66 -2.27
C LEU A 141 -2.16 -11.39 -2.80
N GLU A 142 -2.73 -12.34 -3.56
CA GLU A 142 -4.12 -12.25 -4.02
C GLU A 142 -5.11 -12.15 -2.85
N LYS A 143 -4.91 -12.99 -1.83
CA LYS A 143 -5.76 -13.02 -0.63
C LYS A 143 -5.59 -11.76 0.21
N PHE A 144 -4.37 -11.29 0.40
CA PHE A 144 -4.10 -10.05 1.14
C PHE A 144 -4.68 -8.83 0.41
N MET A 145 -4.61 -8.79 -0.92
CA MET A 145 -5.20 -7.73 -1.73
C MET A 145 -6.72 -7.64 -1.54
N LEU A 146 -7.41 -8.77 -1.29
CA LEU A 146 -8.83 -8.76 -0.93
C LEU A 146 -9.05 -8.03 0.41
N PHE A 147 -8.24 -8.28 1.43
CA PHE A 147 -8.36 -7.58 2.71
C PHE A 147 -8.03 -6.09 2.61
N ASP A 148 -6.97 -5.74 1.86
CA ASP A 148 -6.66 -4.35 1.50
C ASP A 148 -7.89 -3.68 0.87
N TYR A 149 -8.47 -4.32 -0.15
CA TYR A 149 -9.66 -3.80 -0.84
C TYR A 149 -10.85 -3.58 0.09
N LEU A 150 -11.19 -4.56 0.95
CA LEU A 150 -12.27 -4.42 1.94
C LEU A 150 -11.99 -3.31 2.97
N GLY A 151 -10.71 -3.07 3.27
CA GLY A 151 -10.23 -2.00 4.14
C GLY A 151 -10.53 -0.60 3.60
N LYS A 152 -10.65 -0.42 2.28
CA LYS A 152 -10.83 0.90 1.63
C LYS A 152 -12.17 1.56 1.93
N GLY A 153 -13.21 0.77 2.21
CA GLY A 153 -14.56 1.28 2.38
C GLY A 153 -15.19 1.71 1.06
N LYS A 154 -16.10 2.69 1.11
CA LYS A 154 -16.76 3.20 -0.10
C LYS A 154 -15.84 4.15 -0.85
N LYS A 155 -15.78 4.03 -2.18
CA LYS A 155 -15.15 5.03 -3.05
C LYS A 155 -15.81 6.40 -2.78
N ARG A 156 -15.00 7.45 -2.63
CA ARG A 156 -15.49 8.79 -2.30
C ARG A 156 -16.15 9.48 -3.49
N ARG A 157 -15.66 9.19 -4.71
CA ARG A 157 -16.19 9.61 -6.01
C ARG A 157 -15.57 8.78 -7.12
#